data_AF-A0A1F7SE91-F1
#
_entry.id   AF-A0A1F7SE91-F1
#
_cell.length_a   1.000
_cell.length_b   1.000
_cell.length_c   1.000
_cell.angle_alpha   90.00
_cell.angle_beta   90.00
_cell.angle_gamma   90.00
#
_symmetry.space_group_name_H-M   'P 1'
#
loop_
_entity.id
_entity.type
_entity.pdbx_description
1 polymer ?
#
loop_
_entity_poly.entity_id
_entity_poly.type
_entity_poly.pdbx_seq_one_letter_code
_entity_poly.pdbx_strand_id
1 'polypeptide(L)'
;MAQYEHLPIYKKAMDISIYIENIVRGFSRYHKYTLGTDLRNLSREVVRLIIRANSEREKYLTLCTLRDTIEELKVTVRICKEVKAFKSFNSFKYAAEEVINLSKQKKGCL
;
A
#
# COMPACT_ATOMS: atom_id res chain seq x y z
N MET A 1 -14.90 -9.01 18.68
CA MET A 1 -14.20 -8.27 17.60
C MET A 1 -12.74 -8.67 17.68
N ALA A 2 -12.21 -9.37 16.68
CA ALA A 2 -10.82 -9.86 16.72
C ALA A 2 -9.85 -8.66 16.69
N GLN A 3 -8.90 -8.61 17.62
CA GLN A 3 -7.87 -7.58 17.70
C GLN A 3 -7.00 -7.60 16.44
N TYR A 4 -7.31 -6.72 15.48
CA TYR A 4 -6.58 -6.58 14.21
C TYR A 4 -5.14 -6.10 14.41
N GLU A 5 -4.85 -5.49 15.56
CA GLU A 5 -3.53 -4.96 15.92
C GLU A 5 -2.45 -6.05 16.01
N HIS A 6 -2.83 -7.30 16.25
CA HIS A 6 -1.90 -8.43 16.30
C HIS A 6 -1.63 -9.06 14.93
N LEU A 7 -2.35 -8.65 13.88
CA LEU A 7 -2.16 -9.22 12.55
C LEU A 7 -0.85 -8.71 11.93
N PRO A 8 0.11 -9.59 11.58
CA PRO A 8 1.37 -9.17 10.97
C PRO A 8 1.17 -8.42 9.65
N ILE A 9 0.08 -8.71 8.92
CA ILE A 9 -0.28 -8.03 7.67
C ILE A 9 -0.75 -6.58 7.91
N TYR A 10 -1.45 -6.33 9.02
CA TYR A 10 -1.91 -4.98 9.38
C TYR A 10 -0.73 -4.08 9.71
N LYS A 11 0.18 -4.55 10.58
CA LYS A 11 1.39 -3.81 10.95
C LYS A 11 2.20 -3.42 9.71
N LYS A 12 2.42 -4.38 8.81
CA LYS A 12 3.15 -4.15 7.57
C LYS A 12 2.47 -3.14 6.64
N ALA A 13 1.14 -3.21 6.51
CA ALA A 13 0.38 -2.25 5.72
C ALA A 13 0.46 -0.83 6.30
N MET A 14 0.44 -0.69 7.64
CA MET A 14 0.64 0.60 8.30
C MET A 14 2.05 1.14 8.10
N ASP A 15 3.08 0.31 8.25
CA ASP A 15 4.47 0.69 8.00
C ASP A 15 4.66 1.19 6.56
N ILE A 16 4.05 0.50 5.58
CA ILE A 16 4.03 0.93 4.17
C ILE A 16 3.32 2.28 4.00
N SER A 17 2.16 2.47 4.65
CA SER A 17 1.42 3.73 4.53
C SER A 17 2.21 4.92 5.09
N ILE A 18 2.85 4.77 6.25
CA ILE A 18 3.72 5.79 6.84
C ILE A 18 4.93 6.05 5.95
N TYR A 19 5.53 5.00 5.39
CA TYR A 19 6.66 5.14 4.49
C TYR A 19 6.30 5.92 3.22
N ILE A 20 5.14 5.65 2.64
CA ILE A 20 4.60 6.39 1.48
C ILE A 20 4.38 7.86 1.84
N GLU A 21 3.81 8.18 3.00
CA GLU A 21 3.63 9.57 3.44
C GLU A 21 4.96 10.34 3.47
N ASN A 22 6.01 9.70 3.99
CA ASN A 22 7.35 10.29 4.07
C ASN A 22 7.99 10.48 2.68
N ILE A 23 7.82 9.53 1.76
CA ILE A 23 8.35 9.69 0.40
C ILE A 23 7.62 10.80 -0.36
N VAL A 24 6.29 10.83 -0.30
CA VAL A 24 5.48 11.80 -1.07
C VAL A 24 5.76 13.23 -0.61
N ARG A 25 6.15 13.45 0.66
CA ARG A 25 6.66 14.77 1.11
C ARG A 25 7.84 15.25 0.27
N GLY A 26 8.68 14.34 -0.21
CA GLY A 26 9.81 14.60 -1.10
C GLY A 26 9.46 14.83 -2.57
N PHE A 27 8.23 14.57 -3.02
CA PHE A 27 7.86 14.77 -4.42
C PHE A 27 7.86 16.25 -4.81
N SER A 28 8.19 16.52 -6.08
CA SER A 28 8.00 17.85 -6.68
C SER A 28 6.52 18.24 -6.63
N ARG A 29 6.22 19.54 -6.64
CA ARG A 29 4.84 20.04 -6.61
C ARG A 29 3.97 19.42 -7.72
N TYR A 30 4.56 19.21 -8.89
CA TYR A 30 3.91 18.66 -10.07
C TYR A 30 3.37 17.23 -9.85
N HIS A 31 4.15 16.34 -9.21
CA HIS A 31 3.73 14.96 -8.94
C HIS A 31 3.02 14.78 -7.58
N LYS A 32 3.27 15.68 -6.63
CA LYS A 32 2.82 15.55 -5.24
C LYS A 32 1.30 15.54 -5.09
N TYR A 33 0.59 16.35 -5.89
CA TYR A 33 -0.87 16.50 -5.77
C TYR A 33 -1.67 15.54 -6.66
N THR A 34 -1.01 14.87 -7.60
CA THR A 34 -1.60 13.84 -8.46
C THR A 34 -1.18 12.46 -7.94
N LEU A 35 -0.09 11.91 -8.46
CA LEU A 35 0.44 10.59 -8.09
C LEU A 35 0.73 10.45 -6.59
N GLY A 36 1.18 11.53 -5.96
CA GLY A 36 1.39 11.54 -4.51
C GLY A 36 0.10 11.38 -3.70
N THR A 37 -1.00 11.92 -4.18
CA THR A 37 -2.33 11.75 -3.57
C THR A 37 -2.83 10.32 -3.78
N ASP A 38 -2.66 9.79 -5.00
CA ASP A 38 -3.08 8.43 -5.34
C ASP A 38 -2.34 7.38 -4.49
N LEU A 39 -1.02 7.52 -4.35
CA LEU A 39 -0.22 6.62 -3.49
C LEU A 39 -0.73 6.63 -2.03
N ARG A 40 -1.01 7.81 -1.48
CA ARG A 40 -1.52 7.93 -0.11
C ARG A 40 -2.88 7.27 0.01
N ASN A 41 -3.79 7.56 -0.91
CA ASN A 41 -5.14 7.02 -0.90
C ASN A 41 -5.15 5.50 -1.01
N LEU A 42 -4.40 4.93 -1.96
CA LEU A 42 -4.26 3.49 -2.14
C LEU A 42 -3.65 2.83 -0.89
N SER A 43 -2.59 3.40 -0.32
CA SER A 43 -1.97 2.84 0.90
C SER A 43 -2.93 2.80 2.09
N ARG A 44 -3.74 3.86 2.27
CA ARG A 44 -4.75 3.93 3.33
C ARG A 44 -5.90 2.96 3.05
N GLU A 45 -6.29 2.79 1.79
CA GLU A 45 -7.33 1.85 1.40
C GLU A 45 -6.92 0.41 1.68
N VAL A 46 -5.68 0.03 1.40
CA VAL A 46 -5.13 -1.28 1.75
C VAL A 46 -5.29 -1.57 3.26
N VAL A 47 -4.96 -0.60 4.12
CA VAL A 47 -5.15 -0.74 5.58
C VAL A 47 -6.63 -0.90 5.93
N ARG A 48 -7.52 -0.05 5.36
CA ARG A 48 -8.96 -0.14 5.59
C ARG A 48 -9.54 -1.50 5.19
N LEU A 49 -9.15 -2.03 4.02
CA LEU A 49 -9.60 -3.32 3.51
C LEU A 49 -9.12 -4.48 4.39
N ILE A 50 -7.92 -4.41 4.97
CA ILE A 50 -7.43 -5.41 5.94
C ILE A 50 -8.30 -5.41 7.20
N ILE A 51 -8.59 -4.22 7.76
CA ILE A 51 -9.45 -4.10 8.95
C ILE A 51 -10.85 -4.66 8.65
N ARG A 52 -11.40 -4.28 7.49
CA ARG A 52 -12.73 -4.70 7.03
C ARG A 52 -12.80 -6.22 6.87
N ALA A 53 -11.86 -6.82 6.14
CA ALA A 53 -11.79 -8.26 5.91
C ALA A 53 -11.63 -9.06 7.22
N ASN A 54 -11.02 -8.49 8.25
CA ASN A 54 -10.92 -9.11 9.57
C ASN A 54 -12.23 -9.06 10.37
N SER A 55 -13.07 -8.06 10.12
CA SER A 55 -14.37 -7.89 10.79
C SER A 55 -15.52 -8.64 10.13
N GLU A 56 -15.39 -8.99 8.85
CA GLU A 56 -16.44 -9.62 8.05
C GLU A 56 -16.45 -11.14 8.21
N ARG A 57 -17.67 -11.73 8.23
CA ARG A 57 -17.85 -13.18 8.15
C ARG A 57 -17.55 -13.69 6.74
N GLU A 58 -18.07 -13.02 5.72
CA GLU A 58 -17.78 -13.28 4.31
C GLU A 58 -16.77 -12.29 3.76
N LYS A 59 -15.50 -12.66 3.85
CA LYS A 59 -14.36 -11.80 3.47
C LYS A 59 -13.88 -11.96 2.03
N TYR A 60 -14.46 -12.87 1.25
CA TYR A 60 -13.95 -13.20 -0.09
C TYR A 60 -13.91 -11.98 -1.02
N LEU A 61 -15.02 -11.23 -1.11
CA LEU A 61 -15.11 -10.03 -1.93
C LEU A 61 -14.10 -8.96 -1.48
N THR A 62 -14.03 -8.70 -0.17
CA THR A 62 -13.08 -7.72 0.39
C THR A 62 -11.63 -8.13 0.19
N LEU A 63 -11.31 -9.43 0.23
CA LEU A 63 -9.97 -9.95 -0.08
C LEU A 63 -9.63 -9.88 -1.58
N CYS A 64 -10.62 -9.93 -2.47
CA CYS A 64 -10.44 -9.66 -3.89
C CYS A 64 -10.16 -8.17 -4.12
N THR A 65 -10.97 -7.28 -3.55
CA THR A 65 -10.74 -5.83 -3.61
C THR A 65 -9.35 -5.48 -3.04
N LEU A 66 -8.98 -6.04 -1.89
CA LEU A 66 -7.65 -5.85 -1.30
C LEU A 66 -6.52 -6.26 -2.25
N ARG A 67 -6.67 -7.39 -2.96
CA ARG A 67 -5.68 -7.82 -3.94
C ARG A 67 -5.54 -6.81 -5.07
N ASP A 68 -6.67 -6.37 -5.60
CA ASP A 68 -6.70 -5.48 -6.76
C ASP A 68 -6.15 -4.09 -6.38
N THR A 69 -6.49 -3.57 -5.20
CA THR A 69 -5.90 -2.33 -4.65
C THR A 69 -4.39 -2.44 -4.40
N ILE A 70 -3.88 -3.59 -3.96
CA ILE A 70 -2.42 -3.80 -3.82
C ILE A 70 -1.75 -3.81 -5.21
N GLU A 71 -2.41 -4.36 -6.23
CA GLU A 71 -1.91 -4.33 -7.61
C GLU A 71 -1.85 -2.90 -8.16
N GLU A 72 -2.92 -2.13 -7.97
CA GLU A 72 -2.97 -0.71 -8.31
C GLU A 72 -1.86 0.08 -7.60
N LEU A 73 -1.63 -0.18 -6.31
CA LEU A 73 -0.55 0.46 -5.56
C LEU A 73 0.83 0.15 -6.17
N LYS A 74 1.09 -1.10 -6.59
CA LYS A 74 2.34 -1.47 -7.28
C LYS A 74 2.51 -0.72 -8.60
N VAL A 75 1.46 -0.64 -9.40
CA VAL A 75 1.47 0.06 -10.69
C VAL A 75 1.75 1.55 -10.48
N THR A 76 1.08 2.19 -9.52
CA THR A 76 1.28 3.61 -9.20
C THR A 76 2.70 3.88 -8.70
N VAL A 77 3.27 3.01 -7.85
CA VAL A 77 4.67 3.10 -7.43
C VAL A 77 5.62 3.01 -8.64
N ARG A 78 5.34 2.12 -9.60
CA ARG A 78 6.14 2.00 -10.83
C ARG A 78 6.03 3.25 -11.71
N ILE A 79 4.84 3.79 -11.91
CA ILE A 79 4.61 5.03 -12.67
C ILE A 79 5.40 6.18 -12.04
N CYS A 80 5.35 6.33 -10.72
CA CYS A 80 6.12 7.36 -9.99
C CYS A 80 7.62 7.27 -10.26
N LYS A 81 8.17 6.07 -10.49
CA LYS A 81 9.57 5.87 -10.85
C LYS A 81 9.84 6.22 -12.30
N GLU A 82 8.97 5.85 -13.23
CA GLU A 82 9.14 6.19 -14.65
C GLU A 82 9.09 7.70 -14.89
N VAL A 83 8.23 8.43 -14.16
CA VAL A 83 8.19 9.91 -14.22
C VAL A 83 9.26 10.59 -13.36
N LYS A 84 10.18 9.83 -12.74
CA LYS A 84 11.24 10.33 -11.86
C LYS A 84 10.73 11.18 -10.68
N ALA A 85 9.56 10.85 -10.13
CA ALA A 85 9.00 11.55 -8.97
C ALA A 85 9.78 11.26 -7.67
N PHE A 86 10.40 10.09 -7.57
CA PHE A 86 11.24 9.73 -6.42
C PHE A 86 12.55 10.51 -6.43
N LYS A 87 12.92 11.08 -5.27
CA LYS A 87 14.21 11.74 -5.08
C LYS A 87 15.41 10.80 -5.17
N SER A 88 15.24 9.51 -4.83
CA SER A 88 16.30 8.51 -4.83
C SER A 88 15.77 7.16 -5.28
N PHE A 89 16.56 6.44 -6.07
CA PHE A 89 16.27 5.08 -6.49
C PHE A 89 16.13 4.12 -5.29
N ASN A 90 16.87 4.36 -4.20
CA ASN A 90 16.78 3.53 -3.00
C ASN A 90 15.40 3.64 -2.33
N SER A 91 14.79 4.83 -2.35
CA SER A 91 13.43 5.02 -1.82
C SER A 91 12.39 4.28 -2.66
N PHE A 92 12.55 4.29 -3.99
CA PHE A 92 11.70 3.50 -4.87
C PHE A 92 11.89 1.99 -4.62
N LYS A 93 13.14 1.52 -4.57
CA LYS A 93 13.47 0.10 -4.40
C LYS A 93 12.83 -0.44 -3.11
N TYR A 94 13.00 0.26 -1.99
CA TYR A 94 12.40 -0.13 -0.72
C TYR A 94 10.86 -0.10 -0.78
N ALA A 95 10.25 0.94 -1.35
CA ALA A 95 8.79 1.01 -1.51
C ALA A 95 8.26 -0.19 -2.31
N ALA A 96 8.89 -0.49 -3.44
CA ALA A 96 8.48 -1.57 -4.33
C ALA A 96 8.65 -2.95 -3.68
N GLU A 97 9.77 -3.18 -3.00
CA GLU A 97 10.02 -4.42 -2.26
C GLU A 97 8.98 -4.65 -1.16
N GLU A 98 8.65 -3.62 -0.37
CA GLU A 98 7.68 -3.75 0.71
C GLU A 98 6.26 -4.01 0.21
N VAL A 99 5.82 -3.34 -0.87
CA VAL A 99 4.51 -3.61 -1.48
C VAL A 99 4.45 -5.02 -2.08
N ILE A 100 5.54 -5.49 -2.71
CA ILE A 100 5.62 -6.88 -3.20
C ILE A 100 5.54 -7.86 -2.03
N ASN A 101 6.27 -7.61 -0.95
CA ASN A 101 6.27 -8.45 0.23
C ASN A 101 4.89 -8.50 0.90
N LEU A 102 4.14 -7.39 0.89
CA LEU A 102 2.74 -7.35 1.34
C LEU A 102 1.84 -8.24 0.45
N SER A 103 2.00 -8.14 -0.87
CA SER A 103 1.22 -8.97 -1.82
C SER A 103 1.46 -10.47 -1.64
N LYS A 104 2.70 -10.86 -1.29
CA LYS A 104 3.08 -12.26 -1.03
C LYS A 104 2.46 -12.76 0.28
N GLN A 105 2.49 -11.95 1.33
CA GLN A 105 1.94 -12.30 2.64
C GLN A 105 0.42 -12.54 2.59
N LYS A 106 -0.30 -11.79 1.75
CA LYS A 106 -1.74 -12.00 1.52
C LYS A 106 -2.07 -13.39 0.97
N LYS A 107 -1.21 -13.98 0.14
CA LYS A 107 -1.44 -15.33 -0.43
C LYS A 107 -1.48 -16.43 0.62
N GLY A 108 -0.85 -16.24 1.79
CA GLY A 108 -0.86 -17.22 2.88
C GLY A 108 -2.07 -17.11 3.82
N CYS A 109 -2.93 -16.11 3.65
CA CYS A 109 -4.12 -15.89 4.49
C CYS A 109 -5.44 -16.29 3.81
N LEU A 110 -5.37 -16.88 2.61
CA LEU A 110 -6.50 -17.41 1.84
C LEU A 110 -6.56 -18.93 1.97
#